data_AF-A0A6N3R1G6-F1
#
_entry.id   AF-A0A6N3R1G6-F1
#
_cell.length_a   1.000
_cell.length_b   1.000
_cell.length_c   1.000
_cell.angle_alpha   90.00
_cell.angle_beta   90.00
_cell.angle_gamma   90.00
#
_symmetry.space_group_name_H-M   'P 1'
#
loop_
_entity.id
_entity.type
_entity.pdbx_description
1 polymer ?
#
loop_
_entity_poly.entity_id
_entity_poly.type
_entity_poly.pdbx_seq_one_letter_code
_entity_poly.pdbx_strand_id
1 'polypeptide(L)'
;MALTGDIVVDDGAVLSLEGDAADLAALQDDPQSIVLNGGVLDLSDFSTWQSGTSYNDGLEVSGSSGTVIGSQDVVDLAGGDNLHIRGDGKDGVYVVVDASDGQVSLANNNSYLGTTQIASGTLMVSDNSQLGDTHYNRQVIFTDKQQESVMEITANVDTRSTTTEHGRDIEMRADGEVAVDAGVDTQWGALMADSSGQHQDEGSTFTKTGAGTLELTASGTTQSAVRVEEGTLKGDVADIFPYASSLWVGDGATFVTGADQDIQSIDATSSGTIDISDGTVLRLTGQDTSVALNASLFNGDGTLVNATDGVTLTGELNTNLETDSLTYLADVTVNGDLTNTSGAVSLQNGVAGDTLTVNGDYTGGGTLLFDSELNGDDSVSDQLVMNGNTAGNTTVVVNSITGIGEPTSTGIKVVDFAADPTQFQNNAQFSLAGSGYVNMGAYDYTLVEDNNDWYLRSQEVTPPSPPDPDPDPTPDPDPTPDPIPAYQPVLNAKVGGYLNNLRAANQAFMMERRDHAGGDGQTLNLRVIGGRYHYTAAGQLAQQEDTSTVQLSGGLFSGRWGTDGEWMLGAVGGYSDNQGDSRSNMTGTRADNQNHGYAVGLTSSWYQHGN
;
A
#
# COMPACT_ATOMS: atom_id res chain seq x y z
N MET A 1 -31.19 45.14 -33.80
CA MET A 1 -31.78 45.27 -35.16
C MET A 1 -32.75 44.11 -35.34
N ALA A 2 -33.95 44.31 -35.91
CA ALA A 2 -34.86 43.21 -36.25
C ALA A 2 -34.55 42.71 -37.68
N LEU A 3 -33.36 42.13 -37.86
CA LEU A 3 -32.99 41.39 -39.05
C LEU A 3 -33.40 39.93 -38.83
N THR A 4 -33.62 39.19 -39.92
CA THR A 4 -33.96 37.76 -39.87
C THR A 4 -32.97 37.01 -40.74
N GLY A 5 -32.27 36.01 -40.18
CA GLY A 5 -31.21 35.25 -40.82
C GLY A 5 -29.79 35.76 -40.51
N ASP A 6 -28.79 34.96 -40.87
CA ASP A 6 -27.37 35.21 -40.55
C ASP A 6 -26.84 36.49 -41.19
N ILE A 7 -25.93 37.18 -40.47
CA ILE A 7 -25.23 38.35 -40.99
C ILE A 7 -23.91 37.88 -41.61
N VAL A 8 -23.83 37.86 -42.94
CA VAL A 8 -22.60 37.49 -43.66
C VAL A 8 -21.74 38.72 -43.92
N VAL A 9 -20.48 38.69 -43.47
CA VAL A 9 -19.48 39.75 -43.69
C VAL A 9 -18.42 39.24 -44.67
N ASP A 10 -18.58 39.59 -45.95
CA ASP A 10 -17.67 39.17 -47.02
C ASP A 10 -16.30 39.88 -46.99
N ASP A 11 -15.33 39.32 -47.70
CA ASP A 11 -13.99 39.86 -47.87
C ASP A 11 -14.00 41.33 -48.30
N GLY A 12 -13.21 42.14 -47.60
CA GLY A 12 -13.16 43.60 -47.76
C GLY A 12 -14.35 44.37 -47.16
N ALA A 13 -15.35 43.71 -46.58
CA ALA A 13 -16.41 44.36 -45.82
C ALA A 13 -16.03 44.49 -44.34
N VAL A 14 -16.58 45.54 -43.70
CA VAL A 14 -16.45 45.77 -42.26
C VAL A 14 -17.85 45.94 -41.68
N LEU A 15 -18.18 45.12 -40.68
CA LEU A 15 -19.35 45.27 -39.83
C LEU A 15 -18.90 45.86 -38.50
N SER A 16 -19.23 47.12 -38.24
CA SER A 16 -19.00 47.76 -36.94
C SER A 16 -20.28 47.71 -36.13
N LEU A 17 -20.20 47.20 -34.91
CA LEU A 17 -21.30 47.23 -33.95
C LEU A 17 -21.01 48.31 -32.89
N GLU A 18 -22.04 49.05 -32.51
CA GLU A 18 -22.02 50.04 -31.43
C GLU A 18 -23.20 49.74 -30.50
N GLY A 19 -22.96 49.71 -29.19
CA GLY A 19 -23.99 49.33 -28.23
C GLY A 19 -23.46 48.91 -26.87
N ASP A 20 -24.38 48.67 -25.95
CA ASP A 20 -24.09 48.22 -24.59
C ASP A 20 -24.65 46.82 -24.32
N ALA A 21 -24.53 46.37 -23.08
CA ALA A 21 -24.92 45.02 -22.71
C ALA A 21 -26.45 44.78 -22.77
N ALA A 22 -27.29 45.83 -22.80
CA ALA A 22 -28.72 45.68 -23.09
C ALA A 22 -28.97 45.44 -24.59
N ASP A 23 -28.14 46.02 -25.46
CA ASP A 23 -28.18 45.74 -26.90
C ASP A 23 -27.71 44.30 -27.19
N LEU A 24 -26.69 43.81 -26.48
CA LEU A 24 -26.25 42.41 -26.53
C LEU A 24 -27.39 41.46 -26.11
N ALA A 25 -28.03 41.69 -24.97
CA ALA A 25 -29.15 40.87 -24.51
C ALA A 25 -30.30 40.87 -25.54
N ALA A 26 -30.56 42.01 -26.19
CA ALA A 26 -31.55 42.09 -27.25
C ALA A 26 -31.14 41.33 -28.53
N LEU A 27 -29.84 41.21 -28.82
CA LEU A 27 -29.32 40.37 -29.91
C LEU A 27 -29.38 38.88 -29.53
N GLN A 28 -29.21 38.54 -28.26
CA GLN A 28 -29.30 37.15 -27.77
C GLN A 28 -30.74 36.64 -27.65
N ASP A 29 -31.72 37.51 -27.39
CA ASP A 29 -33.15 37.17 -27.40
C ASP A 29 -33.66 36.78 -28.81
N ASP A 30 -32.97 37.21 -29.88
CA ASP A 30 -33.23 36.85 -31.28
C ASP A 30 -31.89 36.59 -32.00
N PRO A 31 -31.23 35.45 -31.71
CA PRO A 31 -29.83 35.24 -32.05
C PRO A 31 -29.62 35.28 -33.55
N GLN A 32 -28.72 36.18 -33.97
CA GLN A 32 -28.21 36.28 -35.32
C GLN A 32 -26.77 35.80 -35.34
N SER A 33 -26.49 34.70 -36.03
CA SER A 33 -25.10 34.27 -36.23
C SER A 33 -24.40 35.26 -37.17
N ILE A 34 -23.20 35.72 -36.78
CA ILE A 34 -22.34 36.55 -37.63
C ILE A 34 -21.37 35.63 -38.35
N VAL A 35 -21.50 35.50 -39.67
CA VAL A 35 -20.66 34.65 -40.50
C VAL A 35 -19.61 35.50 -41.21
N LEU A 36 -18.35 35.35 -40.84
CA LEU A 36 -17.23 36.05 -41.46
C LEU A 36 -16.69 35.24 -42.65
N ASN A 37 -16.69 35.84 -43.85
CA ASN A 37 -16.14 35.24 -45.06
C ASN A 37 -14.99 36.11 -45.59
N GLY A 38 -13.92 36.24 -44.80
CA GLY A 38 -12.81 37.17 -45.04
C GLY A 38 -13.04 38.61 -44.53
N GLY A 39 -14.26 38.94 -44.10
CA GLY A 39 -14.62 40.27 -43.60
C GLY A 39 -14.16 40.56 -42.17
N VAL A 40 -14.40 41.80 -41.72
CA VAL A 40 -14.04 42.28 -40.38
C VAL A 40 -15.28 42.57 -39.54
N LEU A 41 -15.37 41.99 -38.35
CA LEU A 41 -16.28 42.40 -37.28
C LEU A 41 -15.52 43.32 -36.31
N ASP A 42 -15.98 44.56 -36.17
CA ASP A 42 -15.41 45.55 -35.26
C ASP A 42 -16.36 45.76 -34.08
N LEU A 43 -15.93 45.29 -32.90
CA LEU A 43 -16.59 45.40 -31.61
C LEU A 43 -15.95 46.48 -30.73
N SER A 44 -15.05 47.32 -31.26
CA SER A 44 -14.30 48.29 -30.44
C SER A 44 -15.19 49.27 -29.66
N ASP A 45 -16.38 49.55 -30.17
CA ASP A 45 -17.39 50.43 -29.56
C ASP A 45 -18.64 49.64 -29.07
N PHE A 46 -18.50 48.33 -28.90
CA PHE A 46 -19.52 47.42 -28.37
C PHE A 46 -19.01 46.80 -27.07
N SER A 47 -19.87 46.62 -26.07
CA SER A 47 -19.48 45.98 -24.80
C SER A 47 -20.28 44.70 -24.62
N THR A 48 -19.61 43.56 -24.82
CA THR A 48 -20.20 42.23 -24.56
C THR A 48 -19.91 41.71 -23.15
N TRP A 49 -18.91 42.25 -22.44
CA TRP A 49 -18.59 41.82 -21.08
C TRP A 49 -19.41 42.53 -20.00
N GLN A 50 -20.21 41.78 -19.23
CA GLN A 50 -20.80 42.25 -17.95
C GLN A 50 -20.06 41.64 -16.75
N SER A 51 -19.57 42.47 -15.82
CA SER A 51 -18.97 41.95 -14.58
C SER A 51 -20.01 41.18 -13.76
N GLY A 52 -19.76 39.88 -13.55
CA GLY A 52 -20.59 39.01 -12.69
C GLY A 52 -21.69 38.21 -13.41
N THR A 53 -21.66 38.09 -14.73
CA THR A 53 -22.52 37.19 -15.53
C THR A 53 -21.74 35.94 -15.98
N SER A 54 -22.46 34.89 -16.42
CA SER A 54 -21.87 33.66 -16.96
C SER A 54 -21.01 33.96 -18.18
N TYR A 55 -19.95 33.19 -18.39
CA TYR A 55 -19.02 33.35 -19.52
C TYR A 55 -19.63 33.03 -20.91
N ASN A 56 -20.95 32.86 -21.03
CA ASN A 56 -21.68 32.47 -22.25
C ASN A 56 -22.50 33.62 -22.86
N ASP A 57 -22.06 34.86 -22.63
CA ASP A 57 -22.81 36.05 -23.06
C ASP A 57 -22.15 36.71 -24.30
N GLY A 58 -21.41 35.96 -25.14
CA GLY A 58 -20.76 36.50 -26.32
C GLY A 58 -21.69 36.67 -27.53
N LEU A 59 -21.17 37.31 -28.58
CA LEU A 59 -21.77 37.27 -29.91
C LEU A 59 -21.35 36.00 -30.62
N GLU A 60 -22.33 35.26 -31.15
CA GLU A 60 -22.07 34.06 -31.94
C GLU A 60 -21.45 34.43 -33.29
N VAL A 61 -20.21 33.98 -33.50
CA VAL A 61 -19.40 34.22 -34.69
C VAL A 61 -18.99 32.90 -35.31
N SER A 62 -19.09 32.80 -36.62
CA SER A 62 -18.58 31.67 -37.39
C SER A 62 -17.92 32.11 -38.70
N GLY A 63 -17.36 31.17 -39.44
CA GLY A 63 -16.93 31.38 -40.83
C GLY A 63 -15.44 31.12 -41.06
N SER A 64 -14.86 31.76 -42.09
CA SER A 64 -13.50 31.47 -42.55
C SER A 64 -12.70 32.73 -42.86
N SER A 65 -11.43 32.78 -42.41
CA SER A 65 -10.48 33.87 -42.68
C SER A 65 -10.95 35.28 -42.28
N GLY A 66 -11.98 35.36 -41.44
CA GLY A 66 -12.50 36.61 -40.89
C GLY A 66 -11.60 37.22 -39.81
N THR A 67 -11.84 38.48 -39.48
CA THR A 67 -11.19 39.16 -38.35
C THR A 67 -12.22 39.72 -37.38
N VAL A 68 -12.06 39.47 -36.08
CA VAL A 68 -12.76 40.17 -35.00
C VAL A 68 -11.78 41.12 -34.32
N ILE A 69 -12.19 42.36 -34.10
CA ILE A 69 -11.44 43.38 -33.37
C ILE A 69 -12.29 43.82 -32.18
N GLY A 70 -11.74 43.80 -30.97
CA GLY A 70 -12.47 44.22 -29.76
C GLY A 70 -11.56 44.77 -28.67
N SER A 71 -12.17 45.25 -27.58
CA SER A 71 -11.45 45.83 -26.45
C SER A 71 -11.89 45.28 -25.09
N GLN A 72 -13.13 44.84 -24.89
CA GLN A 72 -13.58 44.19 -23.64
C GLN A 72 -14.71 43.21 -23.96
N ASP A 73 -14.40 42.28 -24.86
CA ASP A 73 -15.43 41.52 -25.54
C ASP A 73 -15.36 40.03 -25.29
N VAL A 74 -16.51 39.36 -25.27
CA VAL A 74 -16.65 37.91 -25.37
C VAL A 74 -17.11 37.59 -26.79
N VAL A 75 -16.40 36.68 -27.44
CA VAL A 75 -16.71 36.20 -28.78
C VAL A 75 -16.91 34.70 -28.70
N ASP A 76 -18.13 34.25 -29.04
CA ASP A 76 -18.51 32.85 -29.02
C ASP A 76 -18.35 32.29 -30.42
N LEU A 77 -17.41 31.37 -30.60
CA LEU A 77 -17.08 30.76 -31.88
C LEU A 77 -17.87 29.47 -32.04
N ALA A 78 -18.93 29.53 -32.85
CA ALA A 78 -19.79 28.39 -33.17
C ALA A 78 -19.20 27.47 -34.26
N GLY A 79 -18.09 27.87 -34.87
CA GLY A 79 -17.38 27.08 -35.88
C GLY A 79 -16.58 27.97 -36.84
N GLY A 80 -15.45 27.48 -37.34
CA GLY A 80 -14.72 28.24 -38.34
C GLY A 80 -13.27 27.84 -38.54
N ASP A 81 -12.67 28.40 -39.58
CA ASP A 81 -11.28 28.13 -39.96
C ASP A 81 -10.51 29.44 -40.15
N ASN A 82 -9.30 29.50 -39.58
CA ASN A 82 -8.36 30.59 -39.75
C ASN A 82 -8.96 31.96 -39.35
N LEU A 83 -9.71 32.03 -38.25
CA LEU A 83 -10.27 33.29 -37.73
C LEU A 83 -9.21 34.10 -36.96
N HIS A 84 -9.08 35.39 -37.27
CA HIS A 84 -8.21 36.31 -36.54
C HIS A 84 -8.96 37.03 -35.43
N ILE A 85 -8.44 37.01 -34.21
CA ILE A 85 -8.98 37.77 -33.08
C ILE A 85 -7.91 38.78 -32.61
N ARG A 86 -8.26 40.07 -32.62
CA ARG A 86 -7.35 41.17 -32.27
C ARG A 86 -7.89 41.98 -31.11
N GLY A 87 -7.01 42.29 -30.16
CA GLY A 87 -7.27 43.25 -29.09
C GLY A 87 -6.72 44.64 -29.42
N ASP A 88 -7.30 45.67 -28.81
CA ASP A 88 -6.84 47.07 -28.89
C ASP A 88 -5.61 47.38 -27.98
N GLY A 89 -5.19 46.40 -27.18
CA GLY A 89 -4.03 46.47 -26.29
C GLY A 89 -4.28 47.10 -24.93
N LYS A 90 -5.54 47.40 -24.55
CA LYS A 90 -5.87 47.94 -23.23
C LYS A 90 -6.62 46.94 -22.37
N ASP A 91 -7.60 46.27 -22.96
CA ASP A 91 -8.39 45.22 -22.35
C ASP A 91 -8.60 44.07 -23.38
N GLY A 92 -8.90 42.85 -22.92
CA GLY A 92 -8.81 41.66 -23.76
C GLY A 92 -10.14 41.21 -24.35
N VAL A 93 -10.11 40.72 -25.61
CA VAL A 93 -11.16 39.85 -26.15
C VAL A 93 -11.00 38.45 -25.54
N TYR A 94 -12.04 37.94 -24.90
CA TYR A 94 -12.19 36.56 -24.44
C TYR A 94 -12.80 35.73 -25.55
N VAL A 95 -12.17 34.61 -25.86
CA VAL A 95 -12.63 33.70 -26.92
C VAL A 95 -13.27 32.50 -26.25
N VAL A 96 -14.51 32.22 -26.59
CA VAL A 96 -15.23 31.01 -26.15
C VAL A 96 -15.49 30.16 -27.38
N VAL A 97 -15.04 28.91 -27.37
CA VAL A 97 -15.36 27.93 -28.41
C VAL A 97 -16.62 27.19 -27.95
N ASP A 98 -17.73 27.40 -28.66
CA ASP A 98 -19.02 26.75 -28.42
C ASP A 98 -19.52 26.15 -29.74
N ALA A 99 -18.72 25.26 -30.30
CA ALA A 99 -18.92 24.74 -31.65
C ALA A 99 -19.87 23.54 -31.69
N SER A 100 -20.49 23.16 -30.57
CA SER A 100 -21.23 21.92 -30.38
C SER A 100 -20.36 20.71 -30.78
N ASP A 101 -20.70 20.01 -31.85
CA ASP A 101 -19.97 18.89 -32.44
C ASP A 101 -19.05 19.32 -33.60
N GLY A 102 -18.89 20.62 -33.81
CA GLY A 102 -18.05 21.25 -34.81
C GLY A 102 -16.62 21.54 -34.36
N GLN A 103 -15.86 22.20 -35.25
CA GLN A 103 -14.46 22.54 -35.03
C GLN A 103 -14.20 24.03 -35.28
N VAL A 104 -13.25 24.58 -34.52
CA VAL A 104 -12.73 25.93 -34.65
C VAL A 104 -11.21 25.88 -34.79
N SER A 105 -10.69 26.55 -35.81
CA SER A 105 -9.27 26.88 -35.91
C SER A 105 -9.09 28.39 -35.96
N LEU A 106 -8.21 28.91 -35.13
CA LEU A 106 -7.83 30.31 -35.15
C LEU A 106 -6.62 30.53 -36.07
N ALA A 107 -6.52 31.69 -36.69
CA ALA A 107 -5.35 32.06 -37.45
C ALA A 107 -4.15 32.32 -36.52
N ASN A 108 -2.93 32.13 -37.02
CA ASN A 108 -1.72 32.48 -36.25
C ASN A 108 -1.63 34.00 -36.00
N ASN A 109 -0.85 34.41 -35.00
CA ASN A 109 -0.61 35.81 -34.64
C ASN A 109 -1.85 36.58 -34.16
N ASN A 110 -2.70 35.93 -33.36
CA ASN A 110 -3.76 36.64 -32.64
C ASN A 110 -3.17 37.51 -31.53
N SER A 111 -3.82 38.64 -31.25
CA SER A 111 -3.31 39.65 -30.31
C SER A 111 -4.27 39.96 -29.16
N TYR A 112 -5.30 39.13 -28.97
CA TYR A 112 -6.21 39.31 -27.85
C TYR A 112 -5.54 38.98 -26.52
N LEU A 113 -6.03 39.64 -25.48
CA LEU A 113 -5.58 39.47 -24.11
C LEU A 113 -6.59 38.70 -23.25
N GLY A 114 -7.75 38.26 -23.71
CA GLY A 114 -8.63 37.41 -22.89
C GLY A 114 -8.10 35.97 -22.78
N THR A 115 -8.74 35.15 -21.94
CA THR A 115 -8.52 33.70 -21.95
C THR A 115 -9.21 33.07 -23.16
N THR A 116 -8.75 31.87 -23.54
CA THR A 116 -9.49 31.00 -24.45
C THR A 116 -10.22 29.96 -23.63
N GLN A 117 -11.52 29.84 -23.87
CA GLN A 117 -12.39 28.86 -23.21
C GLN A 117 -12.92 27.89 -24.25
N ILE A 118 -13.06 26.63 -23.87
CA ILE A 118 -13.68 25.58 -24.68
C ILE A 118 -14.90 25.11 -23.89
N ALA A 119 -16.08 25.52 -24.37
CA ALA A 119 -17.37 25.14 -23.82
C ALA A 119 -17.92 23.90 -24.55
N SER A 120 -17.75 23.83 -25.87
CA SER A 120 -18.12 22.63 -26.64
C SER A 120 -17.35 22.53 -27.96
N GLY A 121 -17.15 21.30 -28.43
CA GLY A 121 -16.54 20.99 -29.71
C GLY A 121 -15.03 20.98 -29.67
N THR A 122 -14.41 21.11 -30.85
CA THR A 122 -12.95 20.98 -30.99
C THR A 122 -12.29 22.32 -31.31
N LEU A 123 -11.31 22.72 -30.51
CA LEU A 123 -10.35 23.79 -30.85
C LEU A 123 -9.07 23.16 -31.42
N MET A 124 -8.78 23.44 -32.69
CA MET A 124 -7.53 23.00 -33.34
C MET A 124 -6.41 24.00 -33.09
N VAL A 125 -5.30 23.51 -32.53
CA VAL A 125 -4.11 24.30 -32.21
C VAL A 125 -2.88 23.70 -32.91
N SER A 126 -2.10 24.57 -33.53
CA SER A 126 -0.86 24.27 -34.26
C SER A 126 0.25 25.29 -33.95
N ASP A 127 -0.07 26.40 -33.29
CA ASP A 127 0.88 27.43 -32.88
C ASP A 127 0.39 28.19 -31.63
N ASN A 128 1.29 28.54 -30.72
CA ASN A 128 0.96 29.26 -29.48
C ASN A 128 0.28 30.63 -29.73
N SER A 129 0.62 31.29 -30.84
CA SER A 129 0.06 32.60 -31.21
C SER A 129 -1.39 32.53 -31.71
N GLN A 130 -1.95 31.34 -31.92
CA GLN A 130 -3.39 31.17 -32.14
C GLN A 130 -4.17 31.51 -30.86
N LEU A 131 -3.56 31.27 -29.69
CA LEU A 131 -4.18 31.42 -28.36
C LEU A 131 -4.01 32.84 -27.78
N GLY A 132 -3.88 33.84 -28.65
CA GLY A 132 -3.75 35.25 -28.29
C GLY A 132 -2.31 35.67 -28.03
N ASP A 133 -2.15 36.73 -27.24
CA ASP A 133 -0.82 37.30 -26.96
C ASP A 133 0.11 36.29 -26.28
N THR A 134 1.34 36.17 -26.81
CA THR A 134 2.34 35.20 -26.36
C THR A 134 3.30 35.76 -25.29
N HIS A 135 3.19 37.04 -24.93
CA HIS A 135 3.98 37.63 -23.85
C HIS A 135 3.30 37.39 -22.50
N TYR A 136 1.99 37.60 -22.41
CA TYR A 136 1.24 37.41 -21.18
C TYR A 136 0.73 35.99 -20.97
N ASN A 137 0.62 35.17 -22.03
CA ASN A 137 0.19 33.76 -22.02
C ASN A 137 -0.88 33.44 -20.98
N ARG A 138 -2.14 33.72 -21.33
CA ARG A 138 -3.26 33.31 -20.48
C ARG A 138 -3.58 31.82 -20.65
N GLN A 139 -4.15 31.24 -19.60
CA GLN A 139 -4.57 29.85 -19.59
C GLN A 139 -5.64 29.55 -20.66
N VAL A 140 -5.75 28.27 -21.00
CA VAL A 140 -6.90 27.70 -21.72
C VAL A 140 -7.81 27.02 -20.71
N ILE A 141 -9.12 27.18 -20.83
CA ILE A 141 -10.09 26.76 -19.82
C ILE A 141 -11.17 25.85 -20.43
N PHE A 142 -11.40 24.68 -19.84
CA PHE A 142 -12.56 23.84 -20.16
C PHE A 142 -13.74 24.21 -19.24
N THR A 143 -14.92 24.55 -19.78
CA THR A 143 -15.96 25.25 -18.99
C THR A 143 -17.36 24.62 -18.91
N ASP A 144 -17.83 23.86 -19.90
CA ASP A 144 -19.18 23.27 -19.87
C ASP A 144 -19.17 21.82 -19.37
N LYS A 145 -19.90 21.53 -18.29
CA LYS A 145 -20.02 20.19 -17.70
C LYS A 145 -20.97 19.25 -18.46
N GLN A 146 -21.73 19.76 -19.43
CA GLN A 146 -22.75 18.98 -20.15
C GLN A 146 -22.32 18.55 -21.54
N GLN A 147 -21.27 19.16 -22.09
CA GLN A 147 -20.84 18.99 -23.46
C GLN A 147 -19.38 18.58 -23.53
N GLU A 148 -19.05 17.82 -24.57
CA GLU A 148 -17.69 17.40 -24.85
C GLU A 148 -16.87 18.58 -25.37
N SER A 149 -15.67 18.75 -24.83
CA SER A 149 -14.75 19.83 -25.17
C SER A 149 -13.36 19.27 -25.42
N VAL A 150 -12.84 19.49 -26.62
CA VAL A 150 -11.57 18.93 -27.09
C VAL A 150 -10.64 20.06 -27.54
N MET A 151 -9.37 19.99 -27.10
CA MET A 151 -8.28 20.75 -27.68
C MET A 151 -7.39 19.81 -28.49
N GLU A 152 -7.41 19.94 -29.82
CA GLU A 152 -6.65 19.09 -30.73
C GLU A 152 -5.35 19.78 -31.15
N ILE A 153 -4.21 19.19 -30.77
CA ILE A 153 -2.87 19.71 -31.04
C ILE A 153 -2.28 18.98 -32.26
N THR A 154 -2.17 19.72 -33.36
CA THR A 154 -1.85 19.18 -34.70
C THR A 154 -0.40 19.42 -35.13
N ALA A 155 0.38 20.16 -34.34
CA ALA A 155 1.79 20.43 -34.58
C ALA A 155 2.52 20.68 -33.25
N ASN A 156 3.85 20.68 -33.26
CA ASN A 156 4.63 20.96 -32.06
C ASN A 156 4.38 22.38 -31.57
N VAL A 157 3.69 22.51 -30.44
CA VAL A 157 3.38 23.79 -29.80
C VAL A 157 4.16 23.92 -28.51
N ASP A 158 5.04 24.91 -28.44
CA ASP A 158 5.64 25.39 -27.20
C ASP A 158 4.83 26.59 -26.71
N THR A 159 4.10 26.41 -25.61
CA THR A 159 3.26 27.47 -25.06
C THR A 159 4.01 28.36 -24.08
N ARG A 160 5.34 28.26 -23.92
CA ARG A 160 6.07 29.12 -22.97
C ARG A 160 6.10 30.58 -23.39
N SER A 161 5.96 31.45 -22.40
CA SER A 161 6.01 32.90 -22.60
C SER A 161 7.43 33.31 -22.88
N THR A 162 7.63 34.21 -23.83
CA THR A 162 8.94 34.81 -24.09
C THR A 162 9.41 35.72 -22.94
N THR A 163 8.54 36.03 -21.97
CA THR A 163 8.84 36.93 -20.85
C THR A 163 8.96 36.22 -19.50
N THR A 164 8.09 35.25 -19.23
CA THR A 164 8.07 34.53 -17.94
C THR A 164 8.65 33.13 -18.03
N GLU A 165 8.86 32.60 -19.25
CA GLU A 165 9.22 31.20 -19.52
C GLU A 165 8.18 30.18 -19.02
N HIS A 166 7.02 30.65 -18.53
CA HIS A 166 5.90 29.84 -18.08
C HIS A 166 5.02 29.44 -19.26
N GLY A 167 4.67 28.15 -19.35
CA GLY A 167 3.71 27.61 -20.32
C GLY A 167 2.29 28.14 -20.10
N ARG A 168 1.39 27.96 -21.06
CA ARG A 168 -0.04 28.22 -20.79
C ARG A 168 -0.58 27.12 -19.90
N ASP A 169 -1.19 27.51 -18.79
CA ASP A 169 -1.88 26.56 -17.93
C ASP A 169 -3.15 26.04 -18.63
N ILE A 170 -3.55 24.82 -18.27
CA ILE A 170 -4.83 24.22 -18.66
C ILE A 170 -5.68 24.19 -17.40
N GLU A 171 -6.73 24.99 -17.38
CA GLU A 171 -7.63 25.11 -16.25
C GLU A 171 -8.87 24.23 -16.45
N MET A 172 -9.09 23.34 -15.49
CA MET A 172 -10.24 22.45 -15.48
C MET A 172 -11.38 23.13 -14.70
N ARG A 173 -12.52 23.37 -15.36
CA ARG A 173 -13.80 23.68 -14.69
C ARG A 173 -14.90 22.69 -15.07
N ALA A 174 -14.65 21.88 -16.09
CA ALA A 174 -15.46 20.80 -16.60
C ALA A 174 -14.54 19.71 -17.18
N ASP A 175 -15.13 18.61 -17.68
CA ASP A 175 -14.39 17.59 -18.40
C ASP A 175 -13.72 18.20 -19.64
N GLY A 176 -12.49 17.77 -19.92
CA GLY A 176 -11.69 18.33 -21.01
C GLY A 176 -10.75 17.31 -21.60
N GLU A 177 -10.72 17.25 -22.93
CA GLU A 177 -9.82 16.38 -23.68
C GLU A 177 -8.72 17.21 -24.35
N VAL A 178 -7.48 16.72 -24.26
CA VAL A 178 -6.35 17.19 -25.07
C VAL A 178 -5.89 16.05 -25.96
N ALA A 179 -6.24 16.15 -27.23
CA ALA A 179 -5.82 15.21 -28.26
C ALA A 179 -4.51 15.71 -28.88
N VAL A 180 -3.45 14.89 -28.86
CA VAL A 180 -2.15 15.26 -29.45
C VAL A 180 -1.82 14.31 -30.60
N ASP A 181 -1.66 14.88 -31.79
CA ASP A 181 -1.42 14.11 -33.01
C ASP A 181 -0.15 13.24 -32.96
N ALA A 182 -0.16 12.17 -33.76
CA ALA A 182 0.97 11.26 -33.83
C ALA A 182 2.27 11.97 -34.26
N GLY A 183 3.32 11.84 -33.44
CA GLY A 183 4.62 12.48 -33.69
C GLY A 183 4.67 13.97 -33.32
N VAL A 184 3.63 14.49 -32.68
CA VAL A 184 3.62 15.83 -32.10
C VAL A 184 4.06 15.77 -30.65
N ASP A 185 4.95 16.69 -30.27
CA ASP A 185 5.34 16.97 -28.90
C ASP A 185 4.95 18.41 -28.56
N THR A 186 4.13 18.60 -27.54
CA THR A 186 3.65 19.91 -27.11
C THR A 186 3.94 20.17 -25.63
N GLN A 187 4.30 21.41 -25.31
CA GLN A 187 4.68 21.85 -23.97
C GLN A 187 3.65 22.86 -23.44
N TRP A 188 3.07 22.53 -22.29
CA TRP A 188 2.06 23.29 -21.57
C TRP A 188 2.52 23.59 -20.15
N GLY A 189 1.88 24.55 -19.50
CA GLY A 189 2.15 24.92 -18.11
C GLY A 189 1.63 23.85 -17.15
N ALA A 190 0.80 24.27 -16.21
CA ALA A 190 0.23 23.41 -15.18
C ALA A 190 -1.19 22.95 -15.53
N LEU A 191 -1.60 21.79 -14.99
CA LEU A 191 -3.02 21.45 -14.84
C LEU A 191 -3.58 22.15 -13.59
N MET A 192 -4.49 23.09 -13.78
CA MET A 192 -4.98 23.96 -12.72
C MET A 192 -6.43 23.67 -12.37
N ALA A 193 -6.73 23.72 -11.06
CA ALA A 193 -8.10 23.84 -10.58
C ALA A 193 -8.65 25.25 -10.90
N ASP A 194 -9.97 25.41 -10.77
CA ASP A 194 -10.67 26.69 -11.03
C ASP A 194 -10.00 27.89 -10.32
N SER A 195 -9.52 28.84 -11.13
CA SER A 195 -8.81 30.05 -10.71
C SER A 195 -9.73 31.08 -10.02
N SER A 196 -11.05 30.83 -9.96
CA SER A 196 -12.00 31.65 -9.20
C SER A 196 -11.84 31.50 -7.67
N GLY A 197 -11.02 30.54 -7.22
CA GLY A 197 -10.76 30.25 -5.81
C GLY A 197 -11.89 29.47 -5.12
N GLN A 198 -12.78 28.86 -5.91
CA GLN A 198 -13.90 28.06 -5.42
C GLN A 198 -13.68 26.53 -5.58
N HIS A 199 -12.54 26.07 -6.10
CA HIS A 199 -12.20 24.65 -6.32
C HIS A 199 -13.36 23.84 -6.97
N GLN A 200 -13.90 24.33 -8.10
CA GLN A 200 -15.09 23.76 -8.74
C GLN A 200 -14.83 22.62 -9.75
N ASP A 201 -13.57 22.16 -9.85
CA ASP A 201 -13.16 21.02 -10.69
C ASP A 201 -13.32 19.67 -9.96
N GLU A 202 -13.90 19.68 -8.75
CA GLU A 202 -14.34 18.45 -8.10
C GLU A 202 -15.35 17.72 -8.98
N GLY A 203 -14.97 16.52 -9.44
CA GLY A 203 -15.79 15.63 -10.25
C GLY A 203 -15.62 15.76 -11.76
N SER A 204 -14.69 16.60 -12.26
CA SER A 204 -14.29 16.59 -13.67
C SER A 204 -13.12 15.64 -13.96
N THR A 205 -12.89 15.38 -15.25
CA THR A 205 -11.83 14.53 -15.79
C THR A 205 -11.03 15.28 -16.86
N PHE A 206 -9.72 15.31 -16.69
CA PHE A 206 -8.77 15.65 -17.75
C PHE A 206 -8.40 14.39 -18.51
N THR A 207 -8.54 14.40 -19.83
CA THR A 207 -8.27 13.26 -20.69
C THR A 207 -7.20 13.61 -21.72
N LYS A 208 -6.09 12.89 -21.72
CA LYS A 208 -5.05 12.94 -22.77
C LYS A 208 -5.28 11.80 -23.76
N THR A 209 -5.52 12.16 -25.03
CA THR A 209 -5.71 11.24 -26.17
C THR A 209 -4.73 11.56 -27.30
N GLY A 210 -4.76 10.76 -28.37
CA GLY A 210 -3.85 10.87 -29.50
C GLY A 210 -2.43 10.36 -29.17
N ALA A 211 -1.73 9.86 -30.19
CA ALA A 211 -0.45 9.18 -30.02
C ALA A 211 0.75 10.08 -29.67
N GLY A 212 0.60 11.41 -29.70
CA GLY A 212 1.67 12.34 -29.37
C GLY A 212 1.90 12.55 -27.87
N THR A 213 2.86 13.42 -27.55
CA THR A 213 3.29 13.76 -26.19
C THR A 213 2.72 15.09 -25.73
N LEU A 214 2.04 15.09 -24.58
CA LEU A 214 1.75 16.29 -23.82
C LEU A 214 2.73 16.39 -22.65
N GLU A 215 3.56 17.42 -22.64
CA GLU A 215 4.51 17.70 -21.56
C GLU A 215 4.04 18.89 -20.71
N LEU A 216 3.99 18.70 -19.39
CA LEU A 216 3.62 19.72 -18.41
C LEU A 216 4.87 20.28 -17.74
N THR A 217 5.05 21.59 -17.81
CA THR A 217 6.27 22.30 -17.37
C THR A 217 6.06 23.14 -16.11
N ALA A 218 4.90 23.02 -15.44
CA ALA A 218 4.64 23.69 -14.18
C ALA A 218 3.84 22.79 -13.22
N SER A 219 3.98 23.04 -11.91
CA SER A 219 3.29 22.30 -10.86
C SER A 219 1.78 22.57 -10.91
N GLY A 220 0.97 21.53 -10.82
CA GLY A 220 -0.48 21.58 -10.93
C GLY A 220 -1.21 21.76 -9.61
N THR A 221 -2.47 22.14 -9.71
CA THR A 221 -3.41 22.23 -8.58
C THR A 221 -4.73 21.50 -8.82
N THR A 222 -4.89 20.86 -9.98
CA THR A 222 -6.13 20.15 -10.33
C THR A 222 -6.50 19.08 -9.30
N GLN A 223 -7.80 18.95 -9.05
CA GLN A 223 -8.42 17.87 -8.26
C GLN A 223 -9.18 16.88 -9.16
N SER A 224 -9.31 17.21 -10.44
CA SER A 224 -9.91 16.36 -11.46
C SER A 224 -9.19 15.01 -11.56
N ALA A 225 -9.92 13.99 -12.01
CA ALA A 225 -9.27 12.75 -12.42
C ALA A 225 -8.40 13.02 -13.66
N VAL A 226 -7.26 12.35 -13.77
CA VAL A 226 -6.36 12.42 -14.93
C VAL A 226 -6.39 11.08 -15.64
N ARG A 227 -6.73 11.08 -16.93
CA ARG A 227 -6.73 9.89 -17.78
C ARG A 227 -5.74 10.07 -18.92
N VAL A 228 -4.86 9.10 -19.09
CA VAL A 228 -4.00 9.00 -20.28
C VAL A 228 -4.51 7.83 -21.09
N GLU A 229 -5.33 8.09 -22.11
CA GLU A 229 -5.93 7.03 -22.92
C GLU A 229 -5.02 6.62 -24.08
N GLU A 230 -4.29 7.58 -24.66
CA GLU A 230 -3.35 7.35 -25.75
C GLU A 230 -2.12 8.26 -25.65
N GLY A 231 -1.02 7.78 -26.24
CA GLY A 231 0.24 8.52 -26.32
C GLY A 231 0.90 8.72 -24.96
N THR A 232 1.52 9.88 -24.77
CA THR A 232 2.33 10.15 -23.58
C THR A 232 1.86 11.42 -22.86
N LEU A 233 1.66 11.32 -21.55
CA LEU A 233 1.64 12.47 -20.64
C LEU A 233 2.96 12.49 -19.88
N LYS A 234 3.67 13.62 -19.89
CA LYS A 234 5.01 13.74 -19.30
C LYS A 234 5.09 14.94 -18.35
N GLY A 235 5.74 14.75 -17.20
CA GLY A 235 6.19 15.86 -16.37
C GLY A 235 7.59 16.34 -16.75
N ASP A 236 7.82 17.65 -16.78
CA ASP A 236 9.15 18.26 -16.82
C ASP A 236 9.57 18.85 -15.47
N VAL A 237 8.59 19.03 -14.57
CA VAL A 237 8.79 19.56 -13.22
C VAL A 237 8.07 18.70 -12.18
N ALA A 238 8.39 18.92 -10.91
CA ALA A 238 7.74 18.19 -9.85
C ALA A 238 6.26 18.56 -9.69
N ASP A 239 5.47 17.61 -9.22
CA ASP A 239 4.08 17.79 -8.81
C ASP A 239 3.20 18.44 -9.88
N ILE A 240 3.12 17.83 -11.07
CA ILE A 240 2.30 18.36 -12.18
C ILE A 240 0.79 18.17 -11.96
N PHE A 241 0.37 17.28 -11.05
CA PHE A 241 -1.03 17.13 -10.61
C PHE A 241 -1.17 16.42 -9.24
N PRO A 242 -0.55 16.94 -8.16
CA PRO A 242 -0.43 16.24 -6.88
C PRO A 242 -1.75 16.02 -6.15
N TYR A 243 -2.79 16.77 -6.53
CA TYR A 243 -4.11 16.70 -5.92
C TYR A 243 -5.15 16.00 -6.79
N ALA A 244 -4.77 15.49 -7.97
CA ALA A 244 -5.66 14.74 -8.83
C ALA A 244 -6.27 13.56 -8.06
N SER A 245 -7.59 13.42 -8.14
CA SER A 245 -8.32 12.39 -7.40
C SER A 245 -7.90 10.96 -7.80
N SER A 246 -7.49 10.77 -9.05
CA SER A 246 -6.90 9.52 -9.54
C SER A 246 -6.12 9.77 -10.84
N LEU A 247 -5.08 8.97 -11.07
CA LEU A 247 -4.45 8.80 -12.38
C LEU A 247 -4.84 7.44 -12.95
N TRP A 248 -5.36 7.42 -14.18
CA TRP A 248 -5.59 6.22 -14.97
C TRP A 248 -4.73 6.24 -16.24
N VAL A 249 -4.07 5.11 -16.55
CA VAL A 249 -3.27 4.95 -17.77
C VAL A 249 -3.79 3.77 -18.58
N GLY A 250 -4.28 4.05 -19.79
CA GLY A 250 -4.86 3.08 -20.71
C GLY A 250 -3.83 2.19 -21.40
N ASP A 251 -4.30 1.08 -21.97
CA ASP A 251 -3.45 0.13 -22.71
C ASP A 251 -2.69 0.83 -23.84
N GLY A 252 -1.37 0.64 -23.89
CA GLY A 252 -0.48 1.31 -24.85
C GLY A 252 -0.19 2.79 -24.59
N ALA A 253 -0.83 3.42 -23.60
CA ALA A 253 -0.51 4.78 -23.16
C ALA A 253 0.61 4.80 -22.11
N THR A 254 1.28 5.94 -21.98
CA THR A 254 2.39 6.11 -21.03
C THR A 254 2.24 7.40 -20.22
N PHE A 255 2.40 7.28 -18.90
CA PHE A 255 2.72 8.42 -18.05
C PHE A 255 4.22 8.40 -17.73
N VAL A 256 4.93 9.48 -18.00
CA VAL A 256 6.37 9.63 -17.69
C VAL A 256 6.53 10.67 -16.59
N THR A 257 7.17 10.31 -15.47
CA THR A 257 7.33 11.23 -14.33
C THR A 257 8.18 12.45 -14.69
N GLY A 258 9.34 12.23 -15.31
CA GLY A 258 10.37 13.22 -15.72
C GLY A 258 11.00 14.06 -14.60
N ALA A 259 10.30 14.23 -13.49
CA ALA A 259 10.73 14.80 -12.22
C ALA A 259 9.92 14.12 -11.09
N ASP A 260 10.21 14.45 -9.83
CA ASP A 260 9.51 13.87 -8.67
C ASP A 260 8.00 14.18 -8.71
N GLN A 261 7.16 13.15 -8.58
CA GLN A 261 5.70 13.30 -8.57
C GLN A 261 5.13 12.74 -7.27
N ASP A 262 4.38 13.55 -6.55
CA ASP A 262 3.38 13.04 -5.61
C ASP A 262 2.07 12.82 -6.37
N ILE A 263 1.45 11.64 -6.23
CA ILE A 263 0.11 11.33 -6.77
C ILE A 263 -0.72 10.76 -5.62
N GLN A 264 -2.00 11.16 -5.51
CA GLN A 264 -2.88 10.61 -4.47
C GLN A 264 -3.14 9.13 -4.71
N SER A 265 -3.71 8.80 -5.87
CA SER A 265 -4.11 7.43 -6.18
C SER A 265 -3.93 7.11 -7.66
N ILE A 266 -3.51 5.88 -7.95
CA ILE A 266 -3.56 5.25 -9.27
C ILE A 266 -4.83 4.41 -9.34
N ASP A 267 -5.59 4.56 -10.41
CA ASP A 267 -6.73 3.69 -10.69
C ASP A 267 -6.23 2.26 -11.01
N ALA A 268 -6.66 1.29 -10.21
CA ALA A 268 -6.25 -0.12 -10.32
C ALA A 268 -6.68 -0.80 -11.64
N THR A 269 -7.56 -0.16 -12.41
CA THR A 269 -7.95 -0.62 -13.76
C THR A 269 -7.01 -0.13 -14.86
N SER A 270 -5.94 0.61 -14.51
CA SER A 270 -4.89 0.98 -15.44
C SER A 270 -4.24 -0.25 -16.07
N SER A 271 -3.81 -0.12 -17.32
CA SER A 271 -3.18 -1.21 -18.10
C SER A 271 -2.01 -0.75 -18.98
N GLY A 272 -1.74 0.56 -19.01
CA GLY A 272 -0.58 1.12 -19.70
C GLY A 272 0.70 1.10 -18.88
N THR A 273 1.58 2.05 -19.16
CA THR A 273 2.90 2.17 -18.53
C THR A 273 3.01 3.46 -17.72
N ILE A 274 3.52 3.35 -16.50
CA ILE A 274 4.02 4.45 -15.68
C ILE A 274 5.54 4.32 -15.67
N ASP A 275 6.22 5.18 -16.42
CA ASP A 275 7.68 5.23 -16.54
C ASP A 275 8.24 6.23 -15.52
N ILE A 276 8.80 5.71 -14.44
CA ILE A 276 9.46 6.49 -13.40
C ILE A 276 10.89 6.76 -13.86
N SER A 277 11.12 8.00 -14.27
CA SER A 277 12.39 8.43 -14.83
C SER A 277 13.56 8.25 -13.85
N ASP A 278 14.75 7.99 -14.39
CA ASP A 278 15.97 7.80 -13.61
C ASP A 278 16.22 8.96 -12.63
N GLY A 279 16.55 8.62 -11.39
CA GLY A 279 16.80 9.57 -10.31
C GLY A 279 15.56 10.33 -9.81
N THR A 280 14.36 9.95 -10.25
CA THR A 280 13.09 10.56 -9.79
C THR A 280 12.27 9.62 -8.91
N VAL A 281 11.35 10.20 -8.15
CA VAL A 281 10.41 9.49 -7.30
C VAL A 281 8.97 9.65 -7.80
N LEU A 282 8.21 8.56 -7.82
CA LEU A 282 6.75 8.60 -7.80
C LEU A 282 6.26 8.17 -6.42
N ARG A 283 5.58 9.05 -5.69
CA ARG A 283 5.06 8.75 -4.35
C ARG A 283 3.55 8.67 -4.35
N LEU A 284 3.03 7.57 -3.79
CA LEU A 284 1.60 7.36 -3.59
C LEU A 284 1.17 7.84 -2.20
N THR A 285 0.40 8.93 -2.16
CA THR A 285 0.08 9.65 -0.91
C THR A 285 -1.30 9.35 -0.33
N GLY A 286 -2.20 8.73 -1.09
CA GLY A 286 -3.56 8.40 -0.69
C GLY A 286 -4.19 7.27 -1.51
N GLN A 287 -3.41 6.22 -1.78
CA GLN A 287 -3.82 5.12 -2.66
C GLN A 287 -5.04 4.38 -2.10
N ASP A 288 -5.98 3.98 -2.96
CA ASP A 288 -7.07 3.08 -2.56
C ASP A 288 -6.50 1.69 -2.21
N THR A 289 -6.64 1.28 -0.94
CA THR A 289 -6.13 0.02 -0.41
C THR A 289 -7.17 -1.11 -0.42
N SER A 290 -8.40 -0.83 -0.88
CA SER A 290 -9.45 -1.85 -1.02
C SER A 290 -9.27 -2.73 -2.27
N VAL A 291 -8.40 -2.31 -3.20
CA VAL A 291 -8.09 -3.00 -4.45
C VAL A 291 -6.59 -3.11 -4.60
N ALA A 292 -6.10 -4.26 -5.08
CA ALA A 292 -4.68 -4.45 -5.37
C ALA A 292 -4.29 -3.70 -6.64
N LEU A 293 -3.11 -3.07 -6.62
CA LEU A 293 -2.48 -2.50 -7.80
C LEU A 293 -1.64 -3.55 -8.52
N ASN A 294 -1.70 -3.52 -9.86
CA ASN A 294 -0.78 -4.30 -10.67
C ASN A 294 0.58 -3.59 -10.70
N ALA A 295 1.61 -4.25 -10.16
CA ALA A 295 2.97 -3.72 -10.11
C ALA A 295 3.59 -3.55 -11.49
N SER A 296 3.12 -4.29 -12.51
CA SER A 296 3.66 -4.20 -13.88
C SER A 296 3.41 -2.86 -14.56
N LEU A 297 2.56 -2.01 -13.97
CA LEU A 297 2.36 -0.64 -14.41
C LEU A 297 3.65 0.17 -14.28
N PHE A 298 4.43 -0.05 -13.22
CA PHE A 298 5.59 0.78 -12.91
C PHE A 298 6.86 0.21 -13.53
N ASN A 299 7.51 1.05 -14.32
CA ASN A 299 8.72 0.73 -15.09
C ASN A 299 9.73 1.88 -14.92
N GLY A 300 10.97 1.64 -15.33
CA GLY A 300 12.03 2.65 -15.33
C GLY A 300 13.04 2.45 -14.21
N ASP A 301 14.01 3.36 -14.14
CA ASP A 301 15.14 3.28 -13.20
C ASP A 301 14.92 4.13 -11.93
N GLY A 302 13.78 4.83 -11.84
CA GLY A 302 13.39 5.62 -10.67
C GLY A 302 12.85 4.77 -9.51
N THR A 303 12.19 5.44 -8.57
CA THR A 303 11.67 4.81 -7.35
C THR A 303 10.18 5.04 -7.16
N LEU A 304 9.42 3.97 -7.01
CA LEU A 304 8.07 4.01 -6.46
C LEU A 304 8.16 4.06 -4.93
N VAL A 305 7.58 5.10 -4.31
CA VAL A 305 7.47 5.23 -2.85
C VAL A 305 6.03 5.00 -2.44
N ASN A 306 5.77 3.97 -1.64
CA ASN A 306 4.48 3.82 -0.98
C ASN A 306 4.46 4.55 0.37
N ALA A 307 3.74 5.67 0.43
CA ALA A 307 3.47 6.42 1.65
C ALA A 307 2.06 6.16 2.23
N THR A 308 1.29 5.25 1.62
CA THR A 308 -0.07 4.90 2.05
C THR A 308 -0.08 3.57 2.80
N ASP A 309 -0.69 3.55 3.99
CA ASP A 309 -0.77 2.35 4.82
C ASP A 309 -1.76 1.31 4.27
N GLY A 310 -1.25 0.13 3.93
CA GLY A 310 -2.04 -1.02 3.50
C GLY A 310 -2.14 -1.22 1.98
N VAL A 311 -1.31 -0.56 1.18
CA VAL A 311 -1.29 -0.79 -0.29
C VAL A 311 -0.90 -2.23 -0.59
N THR A 312 -1.62 -2.85 -1.52
CA THR A 312 -1.31 -4.19 -2.03
C THR A 312 -0.79 -4.06 -3.45
N LEU A 313 0.43 -4.56 -3.71
CA LEU A 313 0.96 -4.72 -5.07
C LEU A 313 0.90 -6.20 -5.46
N THR A 314 0.72 -6.46 -6.77
CA THR A 314 0.69 -7.83 -7.32
C THR A 314 1.47 -7.89 -8.62
N GLY A 315 2.11 -9.03 -8.91
CA GLY A 315 2.88 -9.23 -10.14
C GLY A 315 4.34 -8.76 -10.07
N GLU A 316 4.86 -8.26 -11.18
CA GLU A 316 6.27 -7.86 -11.32
C GLU A 316 6.40 -6.34 -11.35
N LEU A 317 7.19 -5.77 -10.44
CA LEU A 317 7.53 -4.35 -10.40
C LEU A 317 8.83 -4.11 -11.17
N ASN A 318 8.83 -3.31 -12.22
CA ASN A 318 10.00 -3.07 -13.09
C ASN A 318 10.74 -1.76 -12.77
N THR A 319 10.85 -1.44 -11.48
CA THR A 319 11.46 -0.21 -10.94
C THR A 319 11.91 -0.47 -9.50
N ASN A 320 12.58 0.49 -8.85
CA ASN A 320 12.87 0.41 -7.42
C ASN A 320 11.62 0.64 -6.56
N LEU A 321 11.57 0.05 -5.37
CA LEU A 321 10.50 0.20 -4.40
C LEU A 321 11.04 0.70 -3.05
N GLU A 322 10.41 1.75 -2.52
CA GLU A 322 10.58 2.19 -1.14
C GLU A 322 9.24 2.10 -0.39
N THR A 323 9.28 1.50 0.81
CA THR A 323 8.08 1.32 1.64
C THR A 323 8.20 2.14 2.92
N ASP A 324 7.47 3.26 2.99
CA ASP A 324 7.38 4.09 4.19
C ASP A 324 6.27 3.61 5.15
N SER A 325 5.27 2.91 4.61
CA SER A 325 4.11 2.36 5.33
C SER A 325 3.91 0.87 5.04
N LEU A 326 2.88 0.25 5.62
CA LEU A 326 2.56 -1.15 5.35
C LEU A 326 2.26 -1.37 3.86
N THR A 327 3.01 -2.28 3.25
CA THR A 327 2.82 -2.71 1.85
C THR A 327 2.71 -4.23 1.80
N TYR A 328 1.63 -4.73 1.19
CA TYR A 328 1.44 -6.16 0.96
C TYR A 328 2.08 -6.58 -0.37
N LEU A 329 2.98 -7.55 -0.32
CA LEU A 329 3.84 -7.98 -1.42
C LEU A 329 3.87 -9.52 -1.57
N ALA A 330 2.76 -10.20 -1.29
CA ALA A 330 2.62 -11.64 -1.52
C ALA A 330 2.81 -11.97 -3.01
N ASP A 331 3.71 -12.91 -3.32
CA ASP A 331 4.08 -13.32 -4.69
C ASP A 331 4.52 -12.17 -5.63
N VAL A 332 5.09 -11.09 -5.07
CA VAL A 332 5.62 -9.97 -5.85
C VAL A 332 7.09 -10.19 -6.19
N THR A 333 7.46 -9.84 -7.42
CA THR A 333 8.87 -9.69 -7.82
C THR A 333 9.20 -8.22 -8.02
N VAL A 334 10.22 -7.72 -7.31
CA VAL A 334 10.80 -6.40 -7.52
C VAL A 334 12.05 -6.56 -8.37
N ASN A 335 12.01 -6.06 -9.61
CA ASN A 335 13.13 -6.14 -10.55
C ASN A 335 14.21 -5.07 -10.31
N GLY A 336 13.94 -4.07 -9.48
CA GLY A 336 14.91 -3.10 -8.96
C GLY A 336 15.28 -3.35 -7.49
N ASP A 337 15.74 -2.29 -6.82
CA ASP A 337 16.08 -2.29 -5.40
C ASP A 337 14.82 -2.24 -4.52
N LEU A 338 14.87 -2.88 -3.35
CA LEU A 338 13.84 -2.77 -2.31
C LEU A 338 14.41 -2.11 -1.05
N THR A 339 13.88 -0.95 -0.71
CA THR A 339 14.21 -0.20 0.51
C THR A 339 13.04 -0.22 1.49
N ASN A 340 13.24 -0.84 2.65
CA ASN A 340 12.28 -0.84 3.76
C ASN A 340 13.02 -0.49 5.05
N THR A 341 13.30 0.80 5.25
CA THR A 341 14.10 1.28 6.40
C THR A 341 13.26 1.57 7.64
N SER A 342 12.00 1.99 7.47
CA SER A 342 11.07 2.29 8.58
C SER A 342 9.64 1.77 8.41
N GLY A 343 9.27 1.32 7.21
CA GLY A 343 7.94 0.80 6.93
C GLY A 343 7.74 -0.67 7.33
N ALA A 344 6.73 -1.29 6.72
CA ALA A 344 6.44 -2.70 6.89
C ALA A 344 6.14 -3.34 5.54
N VAL A 345 6.75 -4.50 5.28
CA VAL A 345 6.45 -5.35 4.14
C VAL A 345 5.75 -6.59 4.67
N SER A 346 4.60 -6.93 4.11
CA SER A 346 3.81 -8.09 4.53
C SER A 346 3.56 -9.04 3.36
N LEU A 347 3.84 -10.32 3.56
CA LEU A 347 3.37 -11.38 2.68
C LEU A 347 2.08 -12.02 3.22
N GLN A 348 1.67 -11.66 4.45
CA GLN A 348 0.53 -12.27 5.12
C GLN A 348 -0.77 -12.05 4.36
N ASN A 349 -1.39 -13.16 3.96
CA ASN A 349 -2.70 -13.21 3.31
C ASN A 349 -3.62 -14.29 3.92
N GLY A 350 -3.16 -14.93 5.01
CA GLY A 350 -3.84 -16.04 5.67
C GLY A 350 -3.48 -17.42 5.13
N VAL A 351 -2.56 -17.49 4.18
CA VAL A 351 -2.00 -18.70 3.56
C VAL A 351 -0.48 -18.58 3.62
N ALA A 352 0.21 -19.69 3.84
CA ALA A 352 1.67 -19.72 3.79
C ALA A 352 2.15 -20.20 2.41
N GLY A 353 3.33 -19.74 2.01
CA GLY A 353 4.03 -20.18 0.80
C GLY A 353 4.22 -19.09 -0.25
N ASP A 354 3.86 -17.86 0.06
CA ASP A 354 4.09 -16.72 -0.82
C ASP A 354 5.57 -16.35 -0.88
N THR A 355 6.05 -15.86 -2.03
CA THR A 355 7.45 -15.46 -2.20
C THR A 355 7.58 -14.01 -2.65
N LEU A 356 8.30 -13.21 -1.86
CA LEU A 356 8.78 -11.89 -2.28
C LEU A 356 10.19 -12.04 -2.86
N THR A 357 10.36 -11.74 -4.13
CA THR A 357 11.67 -11.78 -4.80
C THR A 357 12.20 -10.36 -5.04
N VAL A 358 13.44 -10.08 -4.65
CA VAL A 358 14.14 -8.81 -4.91
C VAL A 358 15.33 -9.11 -5.81
N ASN A 359 15.31 -8.59 -7.03
CA ASN A 359 16.37 -8.81 -8.01
C ASN A 359 17.48 -7.76 -7.96
N GLY A 360 17.21 -6.57 -7.43
CA GLY A 360 18.22 -5.58 -7.05
C GLY A 360 18.71 -5.75 -5.61
N ASP A 361 19.22 -4.66 -5.04
CA ASP A 361 19.72 -4.62 -3.67
C ASP A 361 18.57 -4.51 -2.65
N TYR A 362 18.70 -5.20 -1.52
CA TYR A 362 17.75 -5.15 -0.39
C TYR A 362 18.32 -4.32 0.76
N THR A 363 17.66 -3.21 1.10
CA THR A 363 17.99 -2.39 2.27
C THR A 363 16.88 -2.48 3.32
N GLY A 364 17.16 -3.23 4.38
CA GLY A 364 16.29 -3.42 5.54
C GLY A 364 16.44 -2.38 6.65
N GLY A 365 15.59 -2.49 7.67
CA GLY A 365 15.48 -1.55 8.80
C GLY A 365 14.09 -1.54 9.43
N GLY A 366 13.08 -1.80 8.60
CA GLY A 366 11.67 -1.91 8.96
C GLY A 366 11.25 -3.31 9.40
N THR A 367 9.96 -3.60 9.21
CA THR A 367 9.35 -4.88 9.59
C THR A 367 9.03 -5.72 8.35
N LEU A 368 9.19 -7.03 8.47
CA LEU A 368 8.80 -8.04 7.49
C LEU A 368 7.84 -9.02 8.15
N LEU A 369 6.66 -9.21 7.56
CA LEU A 369 5.60 -10.05 8.10
C LEU A 369 5.35 -11.24 7.18
N PHE A 370 5.35 -12.45 7.76
CA PHE A 370 5.18 -13.71 7.05
C PHE A 370 4.12 -14.58 7.70
N ASP A 371 3.47 -15.41 6.91
CA ASP A 371 2.67 -16.56 7.32
C ASP A 371 3.52 -17.84 7.26
N SER A 372 3.45 -18.68 8.29
CA SER A 372 4.18 -19.96 8.36
C SER A 372 3.34 -21.05 9.01
N GLU A 373 3.46 -22.26 8.49
CA GLU A 373 3.13 -23.49 9.22
C GLU A 373 4.29 -23.86 10.15
N LEU A 374 4.01 -24.56 11.26
CA LEU A 374 5.02 -24.93 12.24
C LEU A 374 4.92 -26.43 12.62
N ASN A 375 5.19 -27.29 11.64
CA ASN A 375 5.11 -28.76 11.68
C ASN A 375 6.46 -29.47 11.45
N GLY A 376 7.58 -28.79 11.69
CA GLY A 376 8.92 -29.35 11.47
C GLY A 376 9.57 -28.83 10.20
N ASP A 377 10.61 -29.51 9.71
CA ASP A 377 11.49 -29.00 8.65
C ASP A 377 10.78 -28.75 7.30
N ASP A 378 9.79 -29.58 6.95
CA ASP A 378 9.07 -29.49 5.67
C ASP A 378 7.86 -28.54 5.72
N SER A 379 7.79 -27.64 6.72
CA SER A 379 6.66 -26.71 6.86
C SER A 379 6.65 -25.69 5.72
N VAL A 380 5.45 -25.40 5.20
CA VAL A 380 5.27 -24.31 4.24
C VAL A 380 5.37 -22.98 4.98
N SER A 381 6.15 -22.04 4.43
CA SER A 381 6.31 -20.69 4.95
C SER A 381 6.43 -19.72 3.80
N ASP A 382 6.00 -18.48 4.02
CA ASP A 382 6.37 -17.38 3.16
C ASP A 382 7.89 -17.15 3.22
N GLN A 383 8.42 -16.57 2.14
CA GLN A 383 9.85 -16.44 1.94
C GLN A 383 10.22 -15.10 1.30
N LEU A 384 11.30 -14.48 1.79
CA LEU A 384 12.01 -13.39 1.10
C LEU A 384 13.22 -13.97 0.36
N VAL A 385 13.29 -13.74 -0.95
CA VAL A 385 14.42 -14.13 -1.81
C VAL A 385 15.17 -12.87 -2.26
N MET A 386 16.48 -12.82 -2.05
CA MET A 386 17.33 -11.67 -2.37
C MET A 386 18.44 -12.08 -3.35
N ASN A 387 18.53 -11.39 -4.49
CA ASN A 387 19.51 -11.66 -5.56
C ASN A 387 20.60 -10.58 -5.71
N GLY A 388 20.53 -9.47 -4.96
CA GLY A 388 21.54 -8.40 -4.93
C GLY A 388 22.29 -8.30 -3.60
N ASN A 389 22.94 -7.16 -3.35
CA ASN A 389 23.54 -6.87 -2.04
C ASN A 389 22.44 -6.66 -1.00
N THR A 390 22.74 -7.01 0.25
CA THR A 390 21.81 -6.82 1.37
C THR A 390 22.44 -5.98 2.47
N ALA A 391 21.64 -5.14 3.11
CA ALA A 391 22.06 -4.32 4.25
C ALA A 391 20.90 -4.06 5.21
N GLY A 392 21.22 -3.61 6.43
CA GLY A 392 20.23 -3.18 7.42
C GLY A 392 19.72 -4.30 8.34
N ASN A 393 18.93 -3.92 9.35
CA ASN A 393 18.42 -4.84 10.36
C ASN A 393 16.90 -4.93 10.27
N THR A 394 16.37 -6.07 9.85
CA THR A 394 14.93 -6.25 9.64
C THR A 394 14.30 -7.00 10.81
N THR A 395 13.20 -6.46 11.32
CA THR A 395 12.37 -7.15 12.31
C THR A 395 11.40 -8.10 11.61
N VAL A 396 11.39 -9.38 11.98
CA VAL A 396 10.53 -10.40 11.38
C VAL A 396 9.37 -10.72 12.32
N VAL A 397 8.14 -10.64 11.82
CA VAL A 397 6.93 -11.08 12.50
C VAL A 397 6.42 -12.32 11.77
N VAL A 398 6.28 -13.42 12.51
CA VAL A 398 5.74 -14.67 11.98
C VAL A 398 4.34 -14.87 12.53
N ASN A 399 3.37 -14.99 11.63
CA ASN A 399 2.02 -15.42 11.95
C ASN A 399 1.89 -16.92 11.70
N SER A 400 1.60 -17.67 12.76
CA SER A 400 1.48 -19.12 12.68
C SER A 400 0.07 -19.51 12.21
N ILE A 401 -0.09 -19.89 10.95
CA ILE A 401 -1.40 -20.23 10.37
C ILE A 401 -1.86 -21.63 10.80
N THR A 402 -0.95 -22.61 10.77
CA THR A 402 -1.25 -23.99 11.19
C THR A 402 -0.08 -24.64 11.94
N GLY A 403 -0.38 -25.75 12.61
CA GLY A 403 0.60 -26.72 13.07
C GLY A 403 0.42 -27.14 14.52
N ILE A 404 1.23 -28.10 14.98
CA ILE A 404 1.25 -28.54 16.38
C ILE A 404 2.54 -28.18 17.11
N GLY A 405 3.52 -27.63 16.40
CA GLY A 405 4.87 -27.43 16.89
C GLY A 405 5.63 -28.76 16.93
N GLU A 406 6.60 -28.92 16.03
CA GLU A 406 7.48 -30.10 15.97
C GLU A 406 8.96 -29.69 16.03
N PRO A 407 9.84 -30.60 16.45
CA PRO A 407 11.28 -30.35 16.41
C PRO A 407 11.78 -30.23 14.96
N THR A 408 12.62 -29.23 14.68
CA THR A 408 13.27 -29.02 13.37
C THR A 408 14.76 -29.38 13.45
N SER A 409 15.29 -30.15 12.51
CA SER A 409 16.73 -30.38 12.38
C SER A 409 17.40 -29.38 11.43
N THR A 410 16.74 -29.06 10.32
CA THR A 410 17.24 -28.12 9.29
C THR A 410 16.65 -26.73 9.50
N GLY A 411 15.41 -26.66 9.97
CA GLY A 411 14.64 -25.42 10.11
C GLY A 411 13.80 -25.11 8.88
N ILE A 412 12.83 -24.21 9.09
CA ILE A 412 11.90 -23.74 8.06
C ILE A 412 12.51 -22.48 7.44
N LYS A 413 12.80 -22.49 6.14
CA LYS A 413 13.46 -21.38 5.45
C LYS A 413 12.50 -20.20 5.31
N VAL A 414 12.95 -19.00 5.70
CA VAL A 414 12.13 -17.76 5.62
C VAL A 414 12.85 -16.62 4.89
N VAL A 415 14.17 -16.66 4.84
CA VAL A 415 14.98 -15.74 4.03
C VAL A 415 16.03 -16.53 3.28
N ASP A 416 16.14 -16.25 1.99
CA ASP A 416 17.03 -16.93 1.05
C ASP A 416 17.89 -15.91 0.31
N PHE A 417 19.20 -15.99 0.55
CA PHE A 417 20.17 -15.21 -0.18
C PHE A 417 20.64 -16.01 -1.39
N ALA A 418 19.91 -15.84 -2.50
CA ALA A 418 20.12 -16.60 -3.73
C ALA A 418 21.25 -16.02 -4.61
N ALA A 419 21.74 -14.81 -4.29
CA ALA A 419 22.83 -14.15 -5.01
C ALA A 419 24.17 -14.90 -4.92
N ASP A 420 25.05 -14.74 -5.91
CA ASP A 420 26.41 -15.29 -5.85
C ASP A 420 27.22 -14.55 -4.77
N PRO A 421 27.63 -15.21 -3.67
CA PRO A 421 28.36 -14.57 -2.57
C PRO A 421 29.78 -14.12 -2.96
N THR A 422 30.27 -14.47 -4.15
CA THR A 422 31.52 -13.92 -4.69
C THR A 422 31.34 -12.56 -5.38
N GLN A 423 30.09 -12.20 -5.71
CA GLN A 423 29.73 -10.96 -6.39
C GLN A 423 28.98 -9.99 -5.49
N PHE A 424 28.12 -10.52 -4.60
CA PHE A 424 27.23 -9.73 -3.76
C PHE A 424 27.53 -9.92 -2.27
N GLN A 425 27.30 -8.87 -1.49
CA GLN A 425 27.49 -8.90 -0.03
C GLN A 425 26.16 -9.15 0.67
N ASN A 426 26.13 -10.14 1.58
CA ASN A 426 24.98 -10.36 2.45
C ASN A 426 25.25 -9.76 3.84
N ASN A 427 24.93 -8.48 4.03
CA ASN A 427 25.14 -7.76 5.29
C ASN A 427 23.84 -7.44 6.04
N ALA A 428 22.68 -7.86 5.52
CA ALA A 428 21.41 -7.75 6.24
C ALA A 428 21.38 -8.69 7.44
N GLN A 429 20.68 -8.28 8.49
CA GLN A 429 20.45 -9.07 9.70
C GLN A 429 18.96 -9.14 10.00
N PHE A 430 18.50 -10.29 10.47
CA PHE A 430 17.09 -10.52 10.75
C PHE A 430 16.90 -10.92 12.21
N SER A 431 15.86 -10.39 12.85
CA SER A 431 15.53 -10.74 14.23
C SER A 431 14.02 -10.86 14.42
N LEU A 432 13.58 -11.85 15.18
CA LEU A 432 12.16 -12.00 15.50
C LEU A 432 11.67 -10.86 16.38
N ALA A 433 10.47 -10.37 16.09
CA ALA A 433 9.78 -9.39 16.89
C ALA A 433 9.54 -9.87 18.34
N GLY A 434 9.34 -8.90 19.23
CA GLY A 434 9.02 -9.17 20.64
C GLY A 434 10.19 -9.80 21.40
N SER A 435 9.97 -11.00 21.93
CA SER A 435 10.93 -11.70 22.80
C SER A 435 11.93 -12.60 22.04
N GLY A 436 11.96 -12.54 20.71
CA GLY A 436 12.92 -13.27 19.89
C GLY A 436 12.57 -14.74 19.63
N TYR A 437 11.31 -15.14 19.84
CA TYR A 437 10.84 -16.50 19.57
C TYR A 437 9.37 -16.53 19.14
N VAL A 438 8.99 -17.60 18.44
CA VAL A 438 7.62 -17.96 18.06
C VAL A 438 7.24 -19.24 18.80
N ASN A 439 6.22 -19.20 19.65
CA ASN A 439 5.77 -20.40 20.35
C ASN A 439 4.76 -21.20 19.52
N MET A 440 5.06 -22.47 19.27
CA MET A 440 4.06 -23.44 18.79
C MET A 440 4.13 -24.76 19.57
N GLY A 441 2.99 -25.16 20.12
CA GLY A 441 2.89 -26.39 20.92
C GLY A 441 3.92 -26.45 22.04
N ALA A 442 4.72 -27.52 22.04
CA ALA A 442 5.74 -27.78 23.05
C ALA A 442 7.04 -26.99 22.85
N TYR A 443 7.20 -26.28 21.73
CA TYR A 443 8.48 -25.73 21.31
C TYR A 443 8.44 -24.21 21.15
N ASP A 444 9.59 -23.59 21.36
CA ASP A 444 9.87 -22.21 20.97
C ASP A 444 10.78 -22.24 19.75
N TYR A 445 10.35 -21.59 18.67
CA TYR A 445 11.15 -21.43 17.45
C TYR A 445 11.90 -20.10 17.51
N THR A 446 13.18 -20.13 17.19
CA THR A 446 14.02 -18.94 17.04
C THR A 446 14.51 -18.81 15.61
N LEU A 447 14.90 -17.60 15.21
CA LEU A 447 15.48 -17.36 13.90
C LEU A 447 17.00 -17.56 13.97
N VAL A 448 17.53 -18.39 13.08
CA VAL A 448 18.94 -18.80 13.06
C VAL A 448 19.49 -18.61 11.66
N GLU A 449 20.62 -17.93 11.56
CA GLU A 449 21.40 -17.81 10.32
C GLU A 449 22.21 -19.09 10.09
N ASP A 450 22.11 -19.67 8.89
CA ASP A 450 22.90 -20.83 8.47
C ASP A 450 23.20 -20.74 6.97
N ASN A 451 24.47 -20.87 6.59
CA ASN A 451 24.96 -20.73 5.21
C ASN A 451 24.45 -19.47 4.48
N ASN A 452 24.40 -18.33 5.16
CA ASN A 452 23.90 -17.03 4.66
C ASN A 452 22.36 -16.95 4.44
N ASP A 453 21.62 -17.98 4.83
CA ASP A 453 20.15 -18.00 4.82
C ASP A 453 19.61 -17.93 6.25
N TRP A 454 18.31 -17.64 6.42
CA TRP A 454 17.67 -17.62 7.73
C TRP A 454 16.53 -18.62 7.84
N TYR A 455 16.54 -19.36 8.95
CA TYR A 455 15.61 -20.45 9.23
C TYR A 455 14.94 -20.28 10.60
N LEU A 456 13.65 -20.61 10.69
CA LEU A 456 12.98 -20.85 11.96
C LEU A 456 13.37 -22.24 12.47
N ARG A 457 13.99 -22.31 13.66
CA ARG A 457 14.42 -23.56 14.29
C ARG A 457 13.88 -23.70 15.70
N SER A 458 13.38 -24.87 16.04
CA SER A 458 12.95 -25.27 17.38
C SER A 458 14.03 -26.10 18.13
N GLN A 459 15.27 -26.08 17.65
CA GLN A 459 16.42 -26.77 18.25
C GLN A 459 17.62 -25.83 18.35
N GLU A 460 18.39 -25.96 19.43
CA GLU A 460 19.70 -25.31 19.54
C GLU A 460 20.80 -26.29 19.07
N VAL A 461 21.76 -25.78 18.29
CA VAL A 461 22.92 -26.55 17.88
C VAL A 461 23.92 -26.57 19.04
N THR A 462 24.02 -27.70 19.73
CA THR A 462 25.08 -27.88 20.73
C THR A 462 26.41 -28.11 20.00
N PRO A 463 27.46 -27.28 20.22
CA PRO A 463 28.78 -27.55 19.65
C PRO A 463 29.25 -28.94 20.08
N PRO A 464 29.92 -29.73 19.22
CA PRO A 464 30.49 -31.01 19.63
C PRO A 464 31.43 -30.77 20.82
N SER A 465 31.32 -31.61 21.85
CA SER A 465 32.25 -31.56 22.98
C SER A 465 33.67 -31.75 22.46
N PRO A 466 34.66 -30.97 22.94
CA PRO A 466 36.04 -31.19 22.55
C PRO A 466 36.43 -32.65 22.89
N PRO A 467 37.19 -33.33 22.02
CA PRO A 467 37.61 -34.69 22.28
C PRO A 467 38.32 -34.76 23.63
N ASP A 468 37.92 -35.72 24.46
CA ASP A 468 38.56 -35.98 25.75
C ASP A 468 40.06 -36.24 25.49
N PRO A 469 41.00 -35.63 26.26
CA PRO A 469 42.42 -35.90 26.08
C PRO A 469 42.69 -37.38 26.30
N ASP A 470 43.03 -38.07 25.21
CA ASP A 470 43.27 -39.52 25.18
C ASP A 470 44.41 -39.88 26.17
N PRO A 471 44.17 -40.74 27.17
CA PRO A 471 45.24 -41.25 28.00
C PRO A 471 45.99 -42.35 27.24
N ASP A 472 47.19 -42.00 26.78
CA ASP A 472 48.26 -42.87 26.27
C ASP A 472 48.12 -43.32 24.79
N PRO A 473 49.18 -43.21 23.96
CA PRO A 473 49.10 -43.56 22.55
C PRO A 473 49.09 -45.08 22.38
N THR A 474 47.97 -45.63 21.94
CA THR A 474 47.93 -46.97 21.33
C THR A 474 47.82 -46.84 19.80
N PRO A 475 48.26 -47.85 19.02
CA PRO A 475 48.27 -47.76 17.56
C PRO A 475 46.85 -47.71 16.98
N ASP A 476 46.52 -46.53 16.44
CA ASP A 476 45.54 -46.17 15.40
C ASP A 476 44.38 -47.16 15.14
N PRO A 477 43.17 -46.92 15.70
CA PRO A 477 41.93 -47.47 15.15
C PRO A 477 41.42 -46.58 14.00
N ASP A 478 40.79 -47.23 13.01
CA ASP A 478 40.04 -46.64 11.87
C ASP A 478 39.40 -45.26 12.18
N PRO A 479 39.36 -44.31 11.22
CA PRO A 479 38.74 -43.01 11.46
C PRO A 479 37.27 -43.21 11.86
N THR A 480 36.97 -42.95 13.12
CA THR A 480 35.60 -42.82 13.60
C THR A 480 34.94 -41.66 12.87
N PRO A 481 33.72 -41.82 12.33
CA PRO A 481 32.98 -40.72 11.72
C PRO A 481 32.91 -39.52 12.68
N ASP A 482 33.05 -38.30 12.16
CA ASP A 482 32.89 -37.08 12.95
C ASP A 482 31.58 -37.12 13.76
N PRO A 483 31.58 -36.73 15.04
CA PRO A 483 30.39 -36.76 15.87
C PRO A 483 29.30 -35.87 15.24
N ILE A 484 28.14 -36.49 14.97
CA ILE A 484 26.94 -35.79 14.52
C ILE A 484 26.56 -34.75 15.60
N PRO A 485 26.33 -33.47 15.24
CA PRO A 485 25.86 -32.48 16.21
C PRO A 485 24.64 -33.00 16.96
N ALA A 486 24.71 -32.99 18.29
CA ALA A 486 23.55 -33.32 19.11
C ALA A 486 22.61 -32.11 19.08
N TYR A 487 21.47 -32.24 18.43
CA TYR A 487 20.44 -31.23 18.45
C TYR A 487 19.57 -31.39 19.70
N GLN A 488 19.38 -30.31 20.45
CA GLN A 488 18.51 -30.31 21.62
C GLN A 488 17.27 -29.44 21.34
N PRO A 489 16.05 -30.02 21.35
CA PRO A 489 14.82 -29.25 21.18
C PRO A 489 14.65 -28.19 22.26
N VAL A 490 14.24 -26.99 21.87
CA VAL A 490 14.00 -25.86 22.77
C VAL A 490 12.56 -25.91 23.25
N LEU A 491 12.37 -26.33 24.50
CA LEU A 491 11.04 -26.49 25.08
C LEU A 491 10.48 -25.15 25.58
N ASN A 492 9.19 -24.93 25.30
CA ASN A 492 8.45 -23.84 25.88
C ASN A 492 8.24 -24.06 27.39
N ALA A 493 8.41 -23.00 28.19
CA ALA A 493 7.97 -22.93 29.59
C ALA A 493 6.54 -23.48 29.86
N LYS A 494 5.57 -23.32 28.96
CA LYS A 494 4.19 -23.85 29.09
C LYS A 494 4.17 -25.37 29.29
N VAL A 495 5.11 -26.11 28.69
CA VAL A 495 5.25 -27.57 28.89
C VAL A 495 5.49 -27.88 30.37
N GLY A 496 6.36 -27.09 31.02
CA GLY A 496 6.65 -27.23 32.44
C GLY A 496 5.45 -26.95 33.33
N GLY A 497 4.67 -25.91 33.03
CA GLY A 497 3.42 -25.61 33.73
C GLY A 497 2.40 -26.76 33.61
N TYR A 498 2.31 -27.38 32.43
CA TYR A 498 1.49 -28.57 32.22
C TYR A 498 1.99 -29.76 33.07
N LEU A 499 3.30 -30.00 33.10
CA LEU A 499 3.91 -31.05 33.93
C LEU A 499 3.63 -30.85 35.43
N ASN A 500 3.73 -29.61 35.94
CA ASN A 500 3.40 -29.26 37.32
C ASN A 500 1.93 -29.59 37.62
N ASN A 501 1.01 -29.12 36.78
CA ASN A 501 -0.42 -29.39 36.93
C ASN A 501 -0.74 -30.89 36.90
N LEU A 502 -0.12 -31.65 35.99
CA LEU A 502 -0.31 -33.09 35.89
C LEU A 502 0.23 -33.84 37.11
N ARG A 503 1.40 -33.43 37.62
CA ARG A 503 2.00 -33.97 38.83
C ARG A 503 1.09 -33.72 40.04
N ALA A 504 0.65 -32.48 40.24
CA ALA A 504 -0.24 -32.10 41.34
C ALA A 504 -1.56 -32.88 41.29
N ALA A 505 -2.19 -32.98 40.11
CA ALA A 505 -3.43 -33.72 39.93
C ALA A 505 -3.26 -35.22 40.28
N ASN A 506 -2.17 -35.84 39.83
CA ASN A 506 -1.90 -37.26 40.11
C ASN A 506 -1.53 -37.53 41.58
N GLN A 507 -1.00 -36.54 42.29
CA GLN A 507 -0.58 -36.70 43.69
C GLN A 507 -1.62 -36.28 44.72
N ALA A 508 -2.46 -35.29 44.39
CA ALA A 508 -3.37 -34.64 45.33
C ALA A 508 -4.15 -35.65 46.18
N PHE A 509 -4.82 -36.61 45.55
CA PHE A 509 -5.75 -37.48 46.27
C PHE A 509 -5.28 -38.93 46.45
N MET A 510 -3.98 -39.21 46.25
CA MET A 510 -3.42 -40.52 46.59
C MET A 510 -3.52 -40.78 48.10
N MET A 511 -4.07 -41.93 48.48
CA MET A 511 -4.26 -42.36 49.87
C MET A 511 -3.46 -43.64 50.15
N GLU A 512 -2.82 -43.70 51.32
CA GLU A 512 -2.31 -44.95 51.88
C GLU A 512 -3.32 -45.57 52.84
N ARG A 513 -3.10 -46.83 53.25
CA ARG A 513 -3.96 -47.57 54.19
C ARG A 513 -4.37 -46.77 55.44
N ARG A 514 -3.42 -46.01 56.02
CA ARG A 514 -3.61 -45.19 57.22
C ARG A 514 -4.46 -43.93 57.00
N ASP A 515 -4.59 -43.49 55.75
CA ASP A 515 -5.36 -42.30 55.35
C ASP A 515 -6.84 -42.64 55.14
N HIS A 516 -7.17 -43.93 55.01
CA HIS A 516 -8.56 -44.40 54.96
C HIS A 516 -9.21 -44.39 56.34
N ALA A 517 -10.54 -44.25 56.36
CA ALA A 517 -11.32 -44.46 57.56
C ALA A 517 -11.06 -45.86 58.13
N GLY A 518 -10.67 -45.94 59.40
CA GLY A 518 -10.27 -47.20 60.04
C GLY A 518 -8.79 -47.56 59.93
N GLY A 519 -8.01 -46.78 59.20
CA GLY A 519 -6.56 -46.90 59.14
C GLY A 519 -5.98 -46.84 60.55
N ASP A 520 -5.24 -47.89 60.93
CA ASP A 520 -4.65 -48.07 62.26
C ASP A 520 -5.67 -47.92 63.43
N GLY A 521 -6.95 -48.20 63.19
CA GLY A 521 -8.03 -48.19 64.19
C GLY A 521 -8.71 -46.84 64.43
N GLN A 522 -8.42 -45.80 63.63
CA GLN A 522 -8.98 -44.45 63.80
C GLN A 522 -10.28 -44.25 63.01
N THR A 523 -11.33 -43.70 63.63
CA THR A 523 -12.64 -43.48 62.97
C THR A 523 -12.73 -42.17 62.18
N LEU A 524 -11.80 -41.24 62.39
CA LEU A 524 -11.72 -39.97 61.68
C LEU A 524 -10.24 -39.65 61.42
N ASN A 525 -9.92 -39.31 60.18
CA ASN A 525 -8.58 -38.92 59.77
C ASN A 525 -8.66 -37.60 58.98
N LEU A 526 -7.81 -36.65 59.36
CA LEU A 526 -7.57 -35.41 58.63
C LEU A 526 -6.13 -35.42 58.15
N ARG A 527 -5.95 -35.37 56.83
CA ARG A 527 -4.66 -35.28 56.16
C ARG A 527 -4.52 -33.89 55.56
N VAL A 528 -3.46 -33.19 55.95
CA VAL A 528 -3.08 -31.90 55.37
C VAL A 528 -1.64 -32.03 54.85
N ILE A 529 -1.47 -31.85 53.55
CA ILE A 529 -0.17 -31.87 52.89
C ILE A 529 0.10 -30.51 52.30
N GLY A 530 1.20 -29.89 52.73
CA GLY A 530 1.78 -28.73 52.09
C GLY A 530 3.14 -29.10 51.52
N GLY A 531 3.48 -28.56 50.36
CA GLY A 531 4.76 -28.84 49.71
C GLY A 531 5.20 -27.65 48.88
N ARG A 532 6.52 -27.43 48.84
CA ARG A 532 7.17 -26.50 47.92
C ARG A 532 8.21 -27.25 47.12
N TYR A 533 8.10 -27.21 45.80
CA TYR A 533 8.92 -28.01 44.90
C TYR A 533 9.75 -27.09 44.00
N HIS A 534 11.02 -27.42 43.86
CA HIS A 534 11.96 -26.76 42.95
C HIS A 534 12.74 -27.85 42.23
N TYR A 535 12.63 -27.89 40.90
CA TYR A 535 13.34 -28.88 40.10
C TYR A 535 13.49 -28.39 38.65
N THR A 536 14.31 -29.08 37.87
CA THR A 536 14.46 -28.79 36.44
C THR A 536 13.91 -29.96 35.63
N ALA A 537 12.86 -29.72 34.85
CA ALA A 537 12.29 -30.69 33.93
C ALA A 537 13.06 -30.69 32.61
N ALA A 538 13.34 -31.88 32.06
CA ALA A 538 14.02 -32.08 30.78
C ALA A 538 15.36 -31.32 30.62
N GLY A 539 16.01 -30.94 31.74
CA GLY A 539 17.24 -30.15 31.75
C GLY A 539 17.07 -28.67 31.37
N GLN A 540 15.91 -28.24 30.89
CA GLN A 540 15.68 -26.89 30.36
C GLN A 540 14.70 -26.05 31.18
N LEU A 541 13.71 -26.68 31.82
CA LEU A 541 12.58 -25.96 32.40
C LEU A 541 12.69 -25.93 33.91
N ALA A 542 13.14 -24.80 34.47
CA ALA A 542 13.15 -24.57 35.91
C ALA A 542 11.72 -24.40 36.44
N GLN A 543 11.33 -25.25 37.39
CA GLN A 543 9.99 -25.30 37.98
C GLN A 543 10.01 -24.79 39.42
N GLN A 544 8.99 -24.03 39.79
CA GLN A 544 8.66 -23.68 41.16
C GLN A 544 7.18 -23.94 41.41
N GLU A 545 6.82 -24.61 42.51
CA GLU A 545 5.44 -25.02 42.75
C GLU A 545 5.12 -25.10 44.24
N ASP A 546 4.00 -24.51 44.64
CA ASP A 546 3.42 -24.54 45.98
C ASP A 546 2.10 -25.33 45.95
N THR A 547 2.10 -26.50 46.61
CA THR A 547 0.94 -27.40 46.67
C THR A 547 0.33 -27.39 48.07
N SER A 548 -1.00 -27.38 48.15
CA SER A 548 -1.73 -27.67 49.39
C SER A 548 -2.88 -28.63 49.14
N THR A 549 -2.98 -29.69 49.95
CA THR A 549 -4.09 -30.63 49.89
C THR A 549 -4.64 -30.89 51.29
N VAL A 550 -5.96 -30.84 51.41
CA VAL A 550 -6.70 -31.22 52.61
C VAL A 550 -7.63 -32.38 52.27
N GLN A 551 -7.55 -33.48 53.00
CA GLN A 551 -8.46 -34.62 52.89
C GLN A 551 -9.00 -35.01 54.26
N LEU A 552 -10.30 -35.26 54.34
CA LEU A 552 -11.00 -35.72 55.52
C LEU A 552 -11.64 -37.07 55.20
N SER A 553 -11.23 -38.12 55.91
CA SER A 553 -11.86 -39.43 55.83
C SER A 553 -12.50 -39.82 57.17
N GLY A 554 -13.70 -40.40 57.11
CA GLY A 554 -14.49 -40.73 58.29
C GLY A 554 -15.19 -42.07 58.13
N GLY A 555 -15.17 -42.86 59.20
CA GLY A 555 -15.87 -44.14 59.28
C GLY A 555 -17.37 -43.91 59.35
N LEU A 556 -18.11 -44.64 58.52
CA LEU A 556 -19.57 -44.67 58.54
C LEU A 556 -20.06 -45.92 59.28
N PHE A 557 -19.47 -47.08 58.97
CA PHE A 557 -19.81 -48.37 59.55
C PHE A 557 -18.56 -49.22 59.74
N SER A 558 -18.51 -50.00 60.82
CA SER A 558 -17.50 -51.04 61.04
C SER A 558 -18.13 -52.28 61.65
N GLY A 559 -17.53 -53.44 61.40
CA GLY A 559 -18.03 -54.70 61.91
C GLY A 559 -16.97 -55.80 61.91
N ARG A 560 -17.13 -56.77 62.80
CA ARG A 560 -16.29 -57.97 62.85
C ARG A 560 -16.84 -59.04 61.94
N TRP A 561 -15.94 -59.72 61.22
CA TRP A 561 -16.25 -60.90 60.42
C TRP A 561 -15.59 -62.12 61.07
N GLY A 562 -16.35 -62.87 61.86
CA GLY A 562 -15.81 -63.98 62.66
C GLY A 562 -14.94 -63.52 63.84
N THR A 563 -14.00 -64.36 64.26
CA THR A 563 -13.02 -64.04 65.33
C THR A 563 -11.77 -63.33 64.83
N ASP A 564 -11.51 -63.41 63.52
CA ASP A 564 -10.19 -63.10 62.97
C ASP A 564 -10.21 -61.93 61.98
N GLY A 565 -11.38 -61.36 61.62
CA GLY A 565 -11.48 -60.30 60.61
C GLY A 565 -12.27 -59.06 61.05
N GLU A 566 -11.89 -57.89 60.56
CA GLU A 566 -12.62 -56.63 60.71
C GLU A 566 -12.82 -55.97 59.34
N TRP A 567 -14.03 -55.47 59.08
CA TRP A 567 -14.34 -54.68 57.88
C TRP A 567 -14.83 -53.29 58.27
N MET A 568 -14.54 -52.30 57.42
CA MET A 568 -14.98 -50.92 57.59
C MET A 568 -15.46 -50.32 56.27
N LEU A 569 -16.43 -49.42 56.36
CA LEU A 569 -16.92 -48.56 55.28
C LEU A 569 -16.82 -47.11 55.74
N GLY A 570 -16.18 -46.26 54.95
CA GLY A 570 -16.02 -44.84 55.22
C GLY A 570 -16.31 -43.96 54.02
N ALA A 571 -16.44 -42.67 54.26
CA ALA A 571 -16.47 -41.63 53.23
C ALA A 571 -15.22 -40.79 53.31
N VAL A 572 -14.84 -40.21 52.18
CA VAL A 572 -13.72 -39.27 52.08
C VAL A 572 -14.12 -38.07 51.24
N GLY A 573 -13.68 -36.90 51.66
CA GLY A 573 -13.79 -35.65 50.92
C GLY A 573 -12.45 -34.93 50.94
N GLY A 574 -12.10 -34.23 49.86
CA GLY A 574 -10.84 -33.50 49.79
C GLY A 574 -10.86 -32.33 48.85
N TYR A 575 -9.95 -31.40 49.10
CA TYR A 575 -9.65 -30.23 48.30
C TYR A 575 -8.14 -30.14 48.09
N SER A 576 -7.72 -29.76 46.88
CA SER A 576 -6.34 -29.47 46.55
C SER A 576 -6.25 -28.14 45.82
N ASP A 577 -5.24 -27.36 46.16
CA ASP A 577 -4.84 -26.15 45.47
C ASP A 577 -3.36 -26.26 45.11
N ASN A 578 -3.01 -25.84 43.92
CA ASN A 578 -1.65 -25.84 43.42
C ASN A 578 -1.40 -24.62 42.55
N GLN A 579 -0.32 -23.91 42.81
CA GLN A 579 0.12 -22.76 42.05
C GLN A 579 1.63 -22.85 41.81
N GLY A 580 2.08 -22.46 40.63
CA GLY A 580 3.50 -22.53 40.30
C GLY A 580 3.86 -21.73 39.06
N ASP A 581 5.14 -21.77 38.73
CA ASP A 581 5.69 -21.23 37.51
C ASP A 581 6.77 -22.13 36.92
N SER A 582 6.92 -22.00 35.61
CA SER A 582 7.91 -22.66 34.79
C SER A 582 8.71 -21.60 34.05
N ARG A 583 10.03 -21.72 34.03
CA ARG A 583 10.93 -20.86 33.25
C ARG A 583 11.83 -21.70 32.35
N SER A 584 11.90 -21.35 31.06
CA SER A 584 12.89 -21.93 30.14
C SER A 584 14.26 -21.30 30.38
N ASN A 585 15.27 -22.12 30.63
CA ASN A 585 16.66 -21.66 30.74
C ASN A 585 17.29 -21.37 29.37
N MET A 586 16.66 -21.84 28.28
CA MET A 586 17.15 -21.66 26.92
C MET A 586 16.71 -20.29 26.37
N THR A 587 15.41 -20.01 26.41
CA THR A 587 14.80 -18.80 25.84
C THR A 587 14.47 -17.73 26.89
N GLY A 588 14.55 -18.08 28.18
CA GLY A 588 14.18 -17.18 29.27
C GLY A 588 12.67 -17.03 29.50
N THR A 589 11.82 -17.67 28.67
CA THR A 589 10.35 -17.60 28.74
C THR A 589 9.82 -18.07 30.08
N ARG A 590 8.66 -17.52 30.49
CA ARG A 590 7.97 -17.91 31.73
C ARG A 590 6.52 -18.29 31.43
N ALA A 591 6.01 -19.29 32.15
CA ALA A 591 4.61 -19.66 32.16
C ALA A 591 4.17 -19.90 33.60
N ASP A 592 3.06 -19.30 34.00
CA ASP A 592 2.44 -19.57 35.30
C ASP A 592 1.43 -20.71 35.17
N ASN A 593 1.26 -21.50 36.22
CA ASN A 593 0.34 -22.63 36.27
C ASN A 593 -0.49 -22.63 37.56
N GLN A 594 -1.74 -23.06 37.44
CA GLN A 594 -2.65 -23.23 38.57
C GLN A 594 -3.52 -24.48 38.37
N ASN A 595 -3.78 -25.20 39.46
CA ASN A 595 -4.69 -26.35 39.49
C ASN A 595 -5.49 -26.37 40.80
N HIS A 596 -6.80 -26.59 40.69
CA HIS A 596 -7.68 -26.84 41.83
C HIS A 596 -8.36 -28.20 41.66
N GLY A 597 -8.38 -28.99 42.72
CA GLY A 597 -8.95 -30.33 42.73
C GLY A 597 -9.97 -30.50 43.85
N TYR A 598 -11.01 -31.27 43.58
CA TYR A 598 -11.98 -31.73 44.57
C TYR A 598 -12.16 -33.23 44.44
N ALA A 599 -12.24 -33.93 45.57
CA ALA A 599 -12.50 -35.37 45.60
C ALA A 599 -13.61 -35.69 46.60
N VAL A 600 -14.47 -36.63 46.24
CA VAL A 600 -15.42 -37.28 47.13
C VAL A 600 -15.47 -38.77 46.80
N GLY A 601 -15.49 -39.62 47.82
CA GLY A 601 -15.48 -41.06 47.60
C GLY A 601 -15.97 -41.86 48.80
N LEU A 602 -16.23 -43.14 48.54
CA LEU A 602 -16.45 -44.15 49.57
C LEU A 602 -15.25 -45.09 49.59
N THR A 603 -14.84 -45.51 50.78
CA THR A 603 -13.70 -46.40 51.00
C THR A 603 -14.16 -47.61 51.79
N SER A 604 -13.66 -48.80 51.46
CA SER A 604 -13.90 -50.00 52.25
C SER A 604 -12.60 -50.76 52.44
N SER A 605 -12.36 -51.22 53.67
CA SER A 605 -11.15 -51.93 54.06
C SER A 605 -11.52 -53.19 54.83
N TRP A 606 -10.78 -54.28 54.61
CA TRP A 606 -10.88 -55.52 55.39
C TRP A 606 -9.51 -55.93 55.90
N TYR A 607 -9.43 -56.34 57.16
CA TYR A 607 -8.20 -56.75 57.83
C TYR A 607 -8.37 -58.13 58.44
N GLN A 608 -7.33 -58.96 58.33
CA GLN A 608 -7.19 -60.20 59.07
C GLN A 608 -6.26 -59.97 60.26
N HIS A 609 -6.68 -60.37 61.46
CA HIS A 609 -5.81 -60.44 62.63
C HIS A 609 -4.83 -61.60 62.42
N GLY A 610 -3.53 -61.31 62.46
CA GLY A 610 -2.50 -62.35 62.48
C GLY A 610 -2.58 -63.11 63.81
N ASN A 611 -2.45 -64.45 63.75
CA ASN A 611 -2.43 -65.33 64.93
C ASN A 611 -1.36 -64.94 65.95
#